data_AF-A0A963UAC1-F1
#
_entry.id   AF-A0A963UAC1-F1
#
_cell.length_a   1.000
_cell.length_b   1.000
_cell.length_c   1.000
_cell.angle_alpha   90.00
_cell.angle_beta   90.00
_cell.angle_gamma   90.00
#
_symmetry.space_group_name_H-M   'P 1'
#
loop_
_entity.id
_entity.type
_entity.pdbx_description
1 polymer ?
#
loop_
_entity_poly.entity_id
_entity_poly.type
_entity_poly.pdbx_seq_one_letter_code
_entity_poly.pdbx_strand_id
1 'polypeptide(L)'
;QKIEILDSGETTLLKGEHVDKSEFDEENDKVIARGGKPASGEPVLLGITKASLQTRSFISAASFQETTRVLTEASVQGKRDTLVGLKENVIVGRLIPAGTGGATMRVRKIAHDRDQHVIEQRRAEAEQAAALAAPSETVLDDVIDIDRDAGIVDTYESRD
;
A
#
# COMPACT_ATOMS: atom_id res chain seq x y z
N GLN A 1 -19.29 4.01 -14.73
CA GLN A 1 -20.01 5.22 -15.21
C GLN A 1 -18.95 6.30 -15.37
N LYS A 2 -18.93 6.98 -16.52
CA LYS A 2 -17.97 8.06 -16.76
C LYS A 2 -18.56 9.40 -16.36
N ILE A 3 -17.72 10.27 -15.85
CA ILE A 3 -18.02 11.65 -15.47
C ILE A 3 -17.07 12.54 -16.27
N GLU A 4 -17.62 13.58 -16.90
CA GLU A 4 -16.84 14.65 -17.50
C GLU A 4 -16.63 15.76 -16.48
N ILE A 5 -15.38 16.19 -16.32
CA ILE A 5 -15.01 17.23 -15.35
C ILE A 5 -15.31 18.61 -15.93
N LEU A 6 -16.21 19.35 -15.26
CA LEU A 6 -16.57 20.73 -15.61
C LEU A 6 -15.60 21.74 -14.99
N ASP A 7 -15.21 21.48 -13.74
CA ASP A 7 -14.24 22.28 -12.99
C ASP A 7 -13.35 21.37 -12.15
N SER A 8 -12.04 21.59 -12.25
CA SER A 8 -11.01 20.80 -11.57
C SER A 8 -10.91 21.10 -10.08
N GLY A 9 -11.37 22.28 -9.64
CA GLY A 9 -11.19 22.72 -8.25
C GLY A 9 -9.70 22.68 -7.84
N GLU A 10 -9.41 22.05 -6.71
CA GLU A 10 -8.05 21.79 -6.21
C GLU A 10 -7.65 20.30 -6.30
N THR A 11 -8.37 19.52 -7.14
CA THR A 11 -8.02 18.12 -7.43
C THR A 11 -6.93 18.00 -8.48
N THR A 12 -6.39 16.80 -8.68
CA THR A 12 -5.48 16.49 -9.78
C THR A 12 -6.17 16.28 -11.13
N LEU A 13 -7.51 16.37 -11.17
CA LEU A 13 -8.31 16.08 -12.35
C LEU A 13 -8.28 17.24 -13.34
N LEU A 14 -8.32 16.96 -14.64
CA LEU A 14 -8.31 18.01 -15.68
C LEU A 14 -9.72 18.30 -16.20
N LYS A 15 -10.01 19.57 -16.45
CA LYS A 15 -11.27 19.99 -17.09
C LYS A 15 -11.43 19.36 -18.48
N GLY A 16 -12.60 18.80 -18.76
CA GLY A 16 -12.90 18.05 -19.99
C GLY A 16 -12.40 16.61 -19.99
N GLU A 17 -11.72 16.17 -18.93
CA GLU A 17 -11.32 14.77 -18.78
C GLU A 17 -12.52 13.88 -18.46
N HIS A 18 -12.48 12.65 -18.99
CA HIS A 18 -13.50 11.63 -18.71
C HIS A 18 -12.94 10.59 -17.74
N VAL A 19 -13.34 10.68 -16.48
CA VAL A 19 -12.89 9.78 -15.42
C VAL A 19 -13.99 8.81 -15.00
N ASP A 20 -13.61 7.71 -14.37
CA ASP A 20 -14.58 6.82 -13.75
C ASP A 20 -15.16 7.47 -12.50
N LYS A 21 -16.46 7.25 -12.26
CA LYS A 21 -17.15 7.76 -11.08
C LYS A 21 -16.42 7.44 -9.77
N SER A 22 -15.92 6.22 -9.60
CA SER A 22 -15.18 5.86 -8.38
C SER A 22 -13.88 6.64 -8.20
N GLU A 23 -13.18 6.95 -9.29
CA GLU A 23 -11.94 7.74 -9.23
C GLU A 23 -12.24 9.22 -8.95
N PHE A 24 -13.31 9.75 -9.54
CA PHE A 24 -13.81 11.09 -9.22
C PHE A 24 -14.18 11.22 -7.73
N ASP A 25 -14.93 10.25 -7.21
CA ASP A 25 -15.36 10.23 -5.80
C ASP A 25 -14.12 10.11 -4.88
N GLU A 26 -13.19 9.19 -5.17
CA GLU A 26 -11.95 9.01 -4.39
C GLU A 26 -11.06 10.26 -4.36
N GLU A 27 -10.89 10.95 -5.49
CA GLU A 27 -10.05 12.15 -5.54
C GLU A 27 -10.69 13.34 -4.84
N ASN A 28 -12.02 13.47 -4.94
CA ASN A 28 -12.76 14.47 -4.19
C ASN A 28 -12.69 14.22 -2.68
N ASP A 29 -12.84 12.97 -2.23
CA ASP A 29 -12.74 12.62 -0.81
C ASP A 29 -11.36 12.99 -0.23
N LYS A 30 -10.28 12.79 -1.01
CA LYS A 30 -8.92 13.23 -0.60
C LYS A 30 -8.79 14.74 -0.49
N VAL A 31 -9.43 15.51 -1.37
CA VAL A 31 -9.38 16.98 -1.32
C VAL A 31 -10.22 17.52 -0.18
N ILE A 32 -11.41 16.96 0.03
CA ILE A 32 -12.30 17.31 1.15
C ILE A 32 -11.61 17.02 2.49
N ALA A 33 -10.92 15.89 2.61
CA ALA A 33 -10.13 15.55 3.80
C ALA A 33 -8.99 16.55 4.08
N ARG A 34 -8.47 17.22 3.05
CA ARG A 34 -7.46 18.28 3.16
C ARG A 34 -8.07 19.68 3.37
N GLY A 35 -9.41 19.81 3.35
CA GLY A 35 -10.12 21.08 3.47
C GLY A 35 -10.13 21.92 2.19
N GLY A 36 -9.77 21.34 1.05
CA GLY A 36 -9.73 22.03 -0.24
C GLY A 36 -11.06 22.02 -0.98
N LYS A 37 -11.07 22.63 -2.18
CA LYS A 37 -12.26 22.66 -3.05
C LYS A 37 -12.37 21.41 -3.94
N PRO A 38 -13.44 20.60 -3.84
CA PRO A 38 -13.61 19.42 -4.69
C PRO A 38 -13.87 19.80 -6.15
N ALA A 39 -13.62 18.86 -7.07
CA ALA A 39 -13.95 19.01 -8.47
C ALA A 39 -15.47 18.86 -8.71
N SER A 40 -15.97 19.50 -9.76
CA SER A 40 -17.34 19.33 -10.24
C SER A 40 -17.35 18.64 -11.60
N GLY A 41 -18.31 17.74 -11.81
CA GLY A 41 -18.45 17.01 -13.06
C GLY A 41 -19.86 16.49 -13.26
N GLU A 42 -20.18 16.16 -14.51
CA GLU A 42 -21.48 15.64 -14.91
C GLU A 42 -21.37 14.24 -15.53
N PRO A 43 -22.36 13.35 -15.30
CA PRO A 43 -22.34 12.01 -15.86
C PRO A 43 -22.54 12.06 -17.38
N VAL A 44 -21.63 11.43 -18.13
CA VAL A 44 -21.73 11.34 -19.59
C VAL A 44 -22.32 10.02 -20.03
N LEU A 45 -23.29 10.09 -20.94
CA LEU A 45 -23.86 8.91 -21.58
C LEU A 45 -22.96 8.44 -22.73
N LEU A 46 -22.36 7.27 -22.59
CA LEU A 46 -21.54 6.64 -23.61
C LEU A 46 -22.26 5.41 -24.20
N GLY A 47 -22.17 5.22 -25.51
CA GLY A 47 -22.63 3.99 -26.15
C GLY A 47 -21.85 2.76 -25.69
N ILE A 48 -22.45 1.58 -25.78
CA ILE A 48 -21.87 0.33 -25.25
C ILE A 48 -20.46 0.03 -25.81
N THR A 49 -20.23 0.33 -27.09
CA THR A 49 -18.93 0.11 -27.76
C THR A 49 -17.85 1.03 -27.16
N LYS A 50 -18.14 2.33 -27.06
CA LYS A 50 -17.19 3.32 -26.50
C LYS A 50 -16.93 3.06 -25.02
N ALA A 51 -17.96 2.71 -24.25
CA ALA A 51 -17.82 2.34 -22.85
C ALA A 51 -16.96 1.07 -22.66
N SER A 52 -17.08 0.08 -23.55
CA SER A 52 -16.31 -1.18 -23.48
C SER A 52 -14.83 -1.02 -23.85
N LEU A 53 -14.51 -0.08 -24.74
CA LEU A 53 -13.12 0.26 -25.09
C LEU A 53 -12.43 1.09 -24.01
N GLN A 54 -13.17 1.91 -23.25
CA GLN A 54 -12.64 2.81 -22.20
C GLN A 54 -12.63 2.18 -20.79
N THR A 55 -12.56 0.85 -20.71
CA THR A 55 -12.44 0.16 -19.41
C THR A 55 -11.02 0.29 -18.85
N ARG A 56 -10.88 0.13 -17.53
CA ARG A 56 -9.57 0.26 -16.84
C ARG A 56 -8.57 -0.81 -17.27
N SER A 57 -9.06 -2.00 -17.58
CA SER A 57 -8.23 -3.11 -18.03
C SER A 57 -8.00 -3.05 -19.53
N PHE A 58 -6.74 -2.90 -19.93
CA PHE A 58 -6.39 -2.96 -21.35
C PHE A 58 -6.52 -4.39 -21.89
N ILE A 59 -6.39 -5.43 -21.05
CA ILE A 59 -6.58 -6.84 -21.46
C ILE A 59 -8.05 -7.10 -21.81
N SER A 60 -8.97 -6.62 -20.97
CA SER A 60 -10.41 -6.69 -21.22
C SER A 60 -10.82 -5.85 -22.43
N ALA A 61 -10.27 -4.64 -22.58
CA ALA A 61 -10.54 -3.76 -23.71
C ALA A 61 -10.02 -4.34 -25.04
N ALA A 62 -8.76 -4.80 -25.08
CA ALA A 62 -8.15 -5.37 -26.28
C ALA A 62 -8.89 -6.62 -26.77
N SER A 63 -9.42 -7.43 -25.86
CA SER A 63 -10.20 -8.62 -26.22
C SER A 63 -11.63 -8.34 -26.69
N PHE A 64 -12.06 -7.07 -26.72
CA PHE A 64 -13.33 -6.69 -27.34
C PHE A 64 -13.14 -6.36 -28.82
N GLN A 65 -12.43 -5.25 -29.11
CA GLN A 65 -12.14 -4.74 -30.44
C GLN A 65 -10.86 -3.88 -30.41
N GLU A 66 -10.36 -3.45 -31.58
CA GLU A 66 -9.21 -2.53 -31.71
C GLU A 66 -7.91 -3.00 -31.02
N THR A 67 -7.65 -4.32 -31.01
CA THR A 67 -6.52 -4.98 -30.33
C THR A 67 -5.19 -4.25 -30.49
N THR A 68 -4.78 -3.97 -31.73
CA THR A 68 -3.50 -3.32 -32.04
C THR A 68 -3.39 -1.96 -31.38
N ARG A 69 -4.43 -1.11 -31.50
CA ARG A 69 -4.44 0.23 -30.93
C ARG A 69 -4.35 0.18 -29.41
N VAL A 70 -5.17 -0.65 -28.77
CA VAL A 70 -5.23 -0.76 -27.30
C VAL A 70 -3.90 -1.26 -26.73
N LEU A 71 -3.27 -2.27 -27.35
CA LEU A 71 -1.99 -2.80 -26.89
C LEU A 71 -0.83 -1.83 -27.12
N THR A 72 -0.81 -1.11 -28.25
CA THR A 72 0.21 -0.08 -28.50
C THR A 72 0.11 1.04 -27.47
N GLU A 73 -1.08 1.56 -27.22
CA GLU A 73 -1.28 2.63 -26.23
C GLU A 73 -0.88 2.20 -24.82
N ALA A 74 -1.30 1.00 -24.40
CA ALA A 74 -0.92 0.43 -23.10
C ALA A 74 0.59 0.23 -22.97
N SER A 75 1.26 -0.21 -24.06
CA SER A 75 2.71 -0.42 -24.09
C SER A 75 3.48 0.90 -23.97
N VAL A 76 3.04 1.94 -24.69
CA VAL A 76 3.67 3.27 -24.64
C VAL A 76 3.49 3.93 -23.26
N GLN A 77 2.33 3.76 -22.64
CA GLN A 77 2.05 4.28 -21.30
C GLN A 77 2.65 3.41 -20.16
N GLY A 78 3.15 2.21 -20.47
CA GLY A 78 3.63 1.27 -19.46
C GLY A 78 2.52 0.78 -18.50
N LYS A 79 1.26 0.73 -18.97
CA LYS A 79 0.11 0.37 -18.15
C LYS A 79 0.22 -1.05 -17.61
N ARG A 80 -0.16 -1.22 -16.34
CA ARG A 80 -0.25 -2.54 -15.67
C ARG A 80 -1.69 -2.86 -15.34
N ASP A 81 -2.08 -4.09 -15.61
CA ASP A 81 -3.42 -4.57 -15.33
C ASP A 81 -3.48 -5.24 -13.95
N THR A 82 -4.43 -4.83 -13.11
CA THR A 82 -4.60 -5.35 -11.75
C THR A 82 -5.51 -6.58 -11.69
N LEU A 83 -6.12 -6.98 -12.82
CA LEU A 83 -6.96 -8.19 -12.94
C LEU A 83 -8.09 -8.23 -11.92
N VAL A 84 -8.76 -7.09 -11.71
CA VAL A 84 -9.89 -6.98 -10.78
C VAL A 84 -11.20 -7.40 -11.47
N GLY A 85 -11.24 -7.36 -12.81
CA GLY A 85 -12.41 -7.67 -13.62
C GLY A 85 -12.61 -9.16 -13.88
N LEU A 86 -13.81 -9.48 -14.36
CA LEU A 86 -14.19 -10.84 -14.73
C LEU A 86 -13.39 -11.34 -15.94
N LYS A 87 -13.40 -10.57 -17.03
CA LYS A 87 -12.89 -10.99 -18.34
C LYS A 87 -11.37 -11.15 -18.34
N GLU A 88 -10.65 -10.24 -17.70
CA GLU A 88 -9.21 -10.36 -17.41
C GLU A 88 -8.83 -11.72 -16.83
N ASN A 89 -9.50 -12.12 -15.75
CA ASN A 89 -9.18 -13.36 -15.05
C ASN A 89 -9.47 -14.59 -15.91
N VAL A 90 -10.57 -14.56 -16.70
CA VAL A 90 -10.88 -15.63 -17.66
C VAL A 90 -9.78 -15.75 -18.72
N ILE A 91 -9.33 -14.63 -19.29
CA ILE A 91 -8.29 -14.63 -20.33
C ILE A 91 -6.96 -15.17 -19.79
N VAL A 92 -6.60 -14.81 -18.54
CA VAL A 92 -5.35 -15.24 -17.90
C VAL A 92 -5.45 -16.66 -17.30
N GLY A 93 -6.65 -17.23 -17.18
CA GLY A 93 -6.88 -18.55 -16.60
C GLY A 93 -6.88 -18.59 -15.06
N ARG A 94 -7.19 -17.46 -14.40
CA ARG A 94 -7.33 -17.35 -12.94
C ARG A 94 -8.80 -17.47 -12.52
N LEU A 95 -9.04 -17.74 -11.24
CA LEU A 95 -10.39 -17.74 -10.69
C LEU A 95 -11.03 -16.36 -10.84
N ILE A 96 -12.25 -16.33 -11.36
CA ILE A 96 -13.03 -15.10 -11.49
C ILE A 96 -13.42 -14.54 -10.11
N PRO A 97 -13.53 -13.21 -9.95
CA PRO A 97 -13.91 -12.56 -8.69
C PRO A 97 -15.42 -12.64 -8.40
N ALA A 98 -16.08 -13.70 -8.86
CA ALA A 98 -17.51 -13.94 -8.69
C ALA A 98 -17.76 -15.39 -8.27
N GLY A 99 -18.94 -15.66 -7.70
CA GLY A 99 -19.31 -17.01 -7.24
C GLY A 99 -18.31 -17.61 -6.25
N THR A 100 -17.86 -18.83 -6.53
CA THR A 100 -16.88 -19.56 -5.70
C THR A 100 -15.52 -18.88 -5.68
N GLY A 101 -15.06 -18.35 -6.82
CA GLY A 101 -13.77 -17.63 -6.88
C GLY A 101 -13.77 -16.39 -6.00
N GLY A 102 -14.86 -15.62 -6.01
CA GLY A 102 -15.05 -14.49 -5.10
C GLY A 102 -15.12 -14.90 -3.62
N ALA A 103 -15.77 -16.03 -3.30
CA ALA A 103 -15.83 -16.54 -1.93
C ALA A 103 -14.44 -16.95 -1.40
N THR A 104 -13.66 -17.69 -2.19
CA THR A 104 -12.29 -18.07 -1.85
C THR A 104 -11.40 -16.84 -1.64
N MET A 105 -11.53 -15.83 -2.50
CA MET A 105 -10.80 -14.55 -2.37
C MET A 105 -11.14 -13.84 -1.05
N ARG A 106 -12.43 -13.77 -0.68
CA ARG A 106 -12.85 -13.18 0.60
C ARG A 106 -12.30 -13.92 1.80
N VAL A 107 -12.41 -15.25 1.83
CA VAL A 107 -11.88 -16.06 2.94
C VAL A 107 -10.37 -15.88 3.06
N ARG A 108 -9.66 -15.90 1.92
CA ARG A 108 -8.21 -15.68 1.89
C ARG A 108 -7.84 -14.29 2.40
N LYS A 109 -8.60 -13.25 2.03
CA LYS A 109 -8.40 -11.88 2.53
C LYS A 109 -8.59 -11.83 4.05
N ILE A 110 -9.67 -12.38 4.57
CA ILE A 110 -9.96 -12.40 6.02
C ILE A 110 -8.87 -13.16 6.78
N ALA A 111 -8.40 -14.28 6.26
CA ALA A 111 -7.31 -15.05 6.85
C ALA A 111 -6.02 -14.21 6.88
N HIS A 112 -5.68 -13.57 5.76
CA HIS A 112 -4.51 -12.71 5.67
C HIS A 112 -4.56 -11.54 6.65
N ASP A 113 -5.69 -10.81 6.70
CA ASP A 113 -5.87 -9.66 7.60
C ASP A 113 -5.68 -10.10 9.07
N ARG A 114 -6.21 -11.28 9.44
CA ARG A 114 -6.03 -11.85 10.80
C ARG A 114 -4.58 -12.22 11.08
N ASP A 115 -3.91 -12.87 10.14
CA ASP A 115 -2.50 -13.24 10.29
C ASP A 115 -1.63 -11.99 10.45
N GLN A 116 -1.95 -10.92 9.71
CA GLN A 116 -1.25 -9.64 9.75
C GLN A 116 -1.38 -8.98 11.13
N HIS A 117 -2.59 -8.95 11.70
CA HIS A 117 -2.80 -8.43 13.05
C HIS A 117 -2.01 -9.19 14.12
N VAL A 118 -1.93 -10.52 14.02
CA VAL A 118 -1.14 -11.33 14.97
C VAL A 118 0.36 -11.02 14.84
N ILE A 119 0.87 -10.86 13.61
CA ILE A 119 2.28 -10.51 13.36
C ILE A 119 2.59 -9.11 13.92
N GLU A 120 1.71 -8.14 13.72
CA GLU A 120 1.86 -6.77 14.24
C GLU A 120 1.88 -6.75 15.78
N GLN A 121 0.98 -7.50 16.43
CA GLN A 121 0.97 -7.62 17.90
C GLN A 121 2.27 -8.22 18.43
N ARG A 122 2.73 -9.33 17.84
CA ARG A 122 4.00 -9.98 18.20
C ARG A 122 5.19 -9.04 18.02
N ARG A 123 5.19 -8.25 16.93
CA ARG A 123 6.24 -7.27 16.65
C ARG A 123 6.23 -6.14 17.68
N ALA A 124 5.07 -5.60 18.02
CA ALA A 124 4.94 -4.56 19.04
C ALA A 124 5.40 -5.05 20.43
N GLU A 125 5.04 -6.28 20.80
CA GLU A 125 5.51 -6.92 22.05
C GLU A 125 7.03 -7.11 22.06
N ALA A 126 7.62 -7.54 20.92
CA ALA A 126 9.07 -7.69 20.79
C ALA A 126 9.81 -6.35 20.84
N GLU A 127 9.26 -5.30 20.21
CA GLU A 127 9.80 -3.94 20.27
C GLU A 127 9.71 -3.36 21.70
N GLN A 128 8.62 -3.62 22.42
CA GLN A 128 8.47 -3.24 23.83
C GLN A 128 9.45 -3.99 24.75
N ALA A 129 9.64 -5.30 24.53
CA ALA A 129 10.59 -6.10 25.30
C ALA A 129 12.04 -5.65 25.03
N ALA A 130 12.37 -5.30 23.79
CA ALA A 130 13.69 -4.76 23.43
C ALA A 130 13.93 -3.37 24.05
N ALA A 131 12.91 -2.51 24.09
CA ALA A 131 12.99 -1.20 24.73
C ALA A 131 13.18 -1.29 26.25
N LEU A 132 12.55 -2.26 26.92
CA LEU A 132 12.73 -2.50 28.36
C LEU A 132 14.10 -3.10 28.71
N ALA A 133 14.74 -3.81 27.77
CA ALA A 133 16.01 -4.51 27.97
C ALA A 133 17.25 -3.65 27.69
N ALA A 134 17.11 -2.41 27.19
CA ALA A 134 18.23 -1.50 27.00
C ALA A 134 18.65 -0.86 28.35
N PRO A 135 19.84 -1.14 28.90
CA PRO A 135 20.29 -0.51 30.14
C PRO A 135 20.57 0.99 29.90
N SER A 136 19.94 1.85 30.67
CA SER A 136 20.26 3.28 30.72
C SER A 136 21.55 3.48 31.53
N GLU A 137 22.68 3.71 30.86
CA GLU A 137 23.87 4.24 31.53
C GLU A 137 23.65 5.73 31.86
N THR A 138 23.81 6.05 33.16
CA THR A 138 23.86 7.34 33.89
C THR A 138 22.92 7.19 35.09
N VAL A 139 23.33 7.23 36.36
CA VAL A 139 24.39 7.97 37.04
C VAL A 139 24.61 7.28 38.40
N LEU A 140 25.85 7.27 38.91
CA LEU A 140 26.20 7.62 40.30
C LEU A 140 27.74 7.47 40.46
N ASP A 141 28.42 8.56 40.11
CA ASP A 141 29.62 9.01 40.82
C ASP A 141 29.29 9.21 42.31
N ASP A 142 30.33 9.16 43.13
CA ASP A 142 30.42 9.45 44.57
C ASP A 142 29.99 8.31 45.53
N VAL A 143 30.98 7.68 46.19
CA VAL A 143 31.28 7.89 47.63
C VAL A 143 32.63 7.22 48.01
N ILE A 144 33.65 8.08 48.14
CA ILE A 144 34.64 8.22 49.25
C ILE A 144 35.75 7.16 49.43
N ASP A 145 36.97 7.63 49.11
CA ASP A 145 38.27 7.31 49.72
C ASP A 145 38.23 7.21 51.25
N ILE A 146 38.63 6.06 51.82
CA ILE A 146 39.29 6.00 53.15
C ILE A 146 40.41 4.94 53.13
N ASP A 147 41.61 5.43 52.83
CA ASP A 147 42.87 5.24 53.54
C ASP A 147 43.36 3.84 54.00
N ARG A 148 44.60 3.57 53.51
CA ARG A 148 45.84 3.27 54.26
C ARG A 148 46.32 1.83 54.44
N ASP A 149 47.46 1.62 53.76
CA ASP A 149 48.74 1.11 54.28
C ASP A 149 48.82 -0.30 54.85
N ALA A 150 49.45 -1.17 54.06
CA ALA A 150 50.59 -2.04 54.38
C ALA A 150 50.49 -3.30 53.49
N GLY A 151 51.51 -3.83 52.84
CA GLY A 151 52.93 -3.54 52.86
C GLY A 151 53.57 -4.46 51.82
N ILE A 152 54.60 -3.91 51.19
CA ILE A 152 55.53 -4.54 50.26
C ILE A 152 56.05 -5.87 50.81
N VAL A 153 56.07 -6.92 49.96
CA VAL A 153 57.20 -7.86 49.89
C VAL A 153 57.36 -8.38 48.47
N ASP A 154 58.61 -8.31 48.00
CA ASP A 154 59.08 -8.53 46.63
C ASP A 154 59.94 -9.80 46.57
N THR A 155 59.82 -10.53 45.45
CA THR A 155 60.69 -11.62 44.93
C THR A 155 60.81 -12.97 45.69
N TYR A 156 61.17 -14.14 45.11
CA TYR A 156 62.08 -14.48 43.99
C TYR A 156 61.86 -15.95 43.49
N GLU A 157 62.04 -16.18 42.18
CA GLU A 157 62.55 -17.36 41.42
C GLU A 157 61.88 -18.77 41.24
N SER A 158 61.75 -19.10 39.93
CA SER A 158 62.34 -20.22 39.14
C SER A 158 62.19 -21.73 39.49
N ARG A 159 61.62 -22.44 38.51
CA ARG A 159 61.89 -23.80 37.96
C ARG A 159 61.79 -25.04 38.88
N ASP A 160 60.92 -25.96 38.47
CA ASP A 160 61.30 -27.24 37.81
C ASP A 160 60.23 -27.66 36.79
#